data_AF-Q71QH1-F1
#
_entry.id   AF-Q71QH1-F1
#
_cell.length_a   1.000
_cell.length_b   1.000
_cell.length_c   1.000
_cell.angle_alpha   90.00
_cell.angle_beta   90.00
_cell.angle_gamma   90.00
#
_symmetry.space_group_name_H-M   'P 1'
#
loop_
_entity.id
_entity.type
_entity.pdbx_description
1 polymer ?
#
loop_
_entity_poly.entity_id
_entity_poly.type
_entity_poly.pdbx_seq_one_letter_code
_entity_poly.pdbx_strand_id
1 'polypeptide(L)'
;EGIIPKGKQFDTFGNSSYDGNAMLCGIPLSKSCVNEEDQPPMSTSKDEEEESGFGWKAVATGYVCGAIFGLLFGYNVFFLGKLQWLLRFFEHMFNVRLKRTHKRVGGNR
;
A
#
# COMPACT_ATOMS: atom_id res chain seq x y z
N GLU A 1 9.70 -24.57 20.91
CA GLU A 1 10.74 -24.75 21.95
C GLU A 1 11.46 -23.43 22.13
N GLY A 2 11.95 -23.10 23.31
CA GLY A 2 12.62 -21.84 23.62
C GLY A 2 14.09 -22.06 23.97
N ILE A 3 14.98 -21.28 23.37
CA ILE A 3 16.42 -21.30 23.70
C ILE A 3 16.61 -20.69 25.09
N ILE A 4 17.40 -21.34 25.94
CA ILE A 4 17.86 -20.73 27.20
C ILE A 4 18.72 -19.50 26.87
N PRO A 5 18.35 -18.29 27.37
CA PRO A 5 19.16 -17.10 27.16
C PRO A 5 20.57 -17.29 27.72
N LYS A 6 21.59 -16.96 26.91
CA LYS A 6 22.98 -17.01 27.34
C LYS A 6 23.27 -15.90 28.33
N GLY A 7 23.89 -16.24 29.46
CA GLY A 7 24.26 -15.26 30.46
C GLY A 7 24.79 -15.91 31.72
N LYS A 8 25.67 -15.19 32.43
CA LYS A 8 26.37 -15.69 33.63
C LYS A 8 25.45 -16.24 34.73
N GLN A 9 24.19 -15.80 34.79
CA GLN A 9 23.21 -16.29 35.75
C GLN A 9 22.62 -17.65 35.36
N PHE A 10 22.40 -17.89 34.06
CA PHE A 10 21.77 -19.12 33.57
C PHE A 10 22.81 -20.22 33.34
N ASP A 11 24.03 -19.85 32.96
CA ASP A 11 25.12 -20.81 32.72
C ASP A 11 25.66 -21.48 34.00
N THR A 12 25.29 -20.97 35.18
CA THR A 12 25.72 -21.52 36.49
C THR A 12 24.83 -22.63 37.02
N PHE A 13 23.61 -22.78 36.50
CA PHE A 13 22.68 -23.81 36.95
C PHE A 13 22.89 -25.12 36.18
N GLY A 14 22.78 -26.25 36.87
CA GLY A 14 22.90 -27.57 36.24
C GLY A 14 21.63 -27.99 35.51
N ASN A 15 21.72 -29.04 34.69
CA ASN A 15 20.60 -29.58 33.92
C ASN A 15 19.35 -29.89 34.79
N SER A 16 19.54 -30.36 36.03
CA SER A 16 18.44 -30.67 36.96
C SER A 16 17.63 -29.45 37.42
N SER A 17 18.19 -28.23 37.33
CA SER A 17 17.45 -27.00 37.65
C SER A 17 16.37 -26.66 36.62
N TYR A 18 16.45 -27.27 35.43
CA TYR A 18 15.50 -27.08 34.34
C TYR A 18 14.47 -28.20 34.26
N ASP A 19 14.49 -29.14 35.21
CA ASP A 19 13.54 -30.25 35.25
C ASP A 19 12.11 -29.74 35.43
N GLY A 20 11.19 -30.20 34.59
CA GLY A 20 9.82 -29.65 34.46
C GLY A 20 9.63 -28.58 33.39
N ASN A 21 10.70 -28.05 32.77
CA ASN A 21 10.63 -27.10 31.66
C ASN A 21 10.91 -27.78 30.30
N ALA A 22 10.05 -28.72 29.88
CA ALA A 22 10.27 -29.54 28.69
C ALA A 22 10.33 -28.77 27.35
N MET A 23 9.83 -27.52 27.33
CA MET A 23 9.89 -26.63 26.17
C MET A 23 11.22 -25.90 26.01
N LEU A 24 12.16 -26.00 26.96
CA LEU A 24 13.49 -25.39 26.84
C LEU A 24 14.46 -26.29 26.08
N CYS A 25 15.39 -25.68 25.36
CA CYS A 25 16.48 -26.34 24.65
C CYS A 25 17.76 -25.48 24.71
N GLY A 26 18.91 -26.10 24.41
CA GLY A 26 20.23 -25.45 24.48
C GLY A 26 20.99 -25.72 25.78
N ILE A 27 22.26 -25.34 25.83
CA ILE A 27 23.16 -25.59 26.96
C ILE A 27 22.61 -24.88 28.21
N PRO A 28 22.53 -25.54 29.40
CA PRO A 28 23.14 -26.82 29.77
C PRO A 28 22.28 -28.09 29.57
N LEU A 29 21.09 -27.99 28.95
CA LEU A 29 20.28 -29.17 28.62
C LEU A 29 20.95 -29.99 27.50
N SER A 30 20.80 -31.32 27.55
CA SER A 30 21.23 -32.22 26.48
C SER A 30 20.34 -32.16 25.23
N LYS A 31 19.24 -31.40 25.30
CA LYS A 31 18.32 -31.16 24.20
C LYS A 31 18.86 -30.01 23.35
N SER A 32 19.42 -30.33 22.19
CA SER A 32 19.80 -29.31 21.21
C SER A 32 18.54 -28.65 20.67
N CYS A 33 18.53 -27.32 20.61
CA CYS A 33 17.60 -26.64 19.71
C CYS A 33 18.01 -27.03 18.29
N VAL A 34 17.05 -27.38 17.45
CA VAL A 34 17.34 -27.54 16.02
C VAL A 34 17.75 -26.16 15.51
N ASN A 35 19.00 -26.02 15.09
CA ASN A 35 19.44 -24.81 14.41
C ASN A 35 18.69 -24.75 13.09
N GLU A 36 17.85 -23.73 12.91
CA GLU A 36 17.35 -23.33 11.59
C GLU A 36 18.46 -22.75 10.70
N GLU A 37 19.74 -23.05 10.96
CA GLU A 37 20.85 -22.65 10.09
C GLU A 37 20.96 -23.51 8.82
N ASP A 38 20.25 -24.65 8.73
CA ASP A 38 20.20 -25.52 7.54
C ASP A 38 18.82 -25.58 6.85
N GLN A 39 17.92 -24.63 7.14
CA GLN A 39 16.68 -24.50 6.38
C GLN A 39 16.82 -23.37 5.35
N PRO A 40 16.73 -23.65 4.02
CA PRO A 40 16.63 -22.56 3.05
C PRO A 40 15.39 -21.72 3.42
N PRO A 41 15.44 -20.39 3.33
CA PRO A 41 14.34 -19.54 3.75
C PRO A 41 13.09 -19.96 2.98
N MET A 42 12.17 -20.62 3.68
CA MET A 42 10.91 -21.06 3.11
C MET A 42 10.07 -19.81 2.88
N SER A 43 10.15 -19.29 1.66
CA SER A 43 9.34 -18.21 1.15
C SER A 43 7.88 -18.66 1.06
N THR A 44 7.10 -18.45 2.12
CA THR A 44 5.63 -18.40 2.16
C THR A 44 5.22 -18.24 3.63
N SER A 45 4.91 -17.05 4.14
CA SER A 45 3.81 -16.20 3.72
C SER A 45 4.14 -14.75 4.13
N LYS A 46 4.24 -13.88 3.13
CA LYS A 46 4.13 -12.43 3.34
C LYS A 46 2.65 -12.09 3.48
N ASP A 47 2.04 -12.48 4.58
CA ASP A 47 0.77 -11.94 5.00
C ASP A 47 0.86 -11.85 6.52
N GLU A 48 0.50 -10.70 7.07
CA GLU A 48 0.59 -10.34 8.50
C GLU A 48 1.91 -9.67 8.94
N GLU A 49 2.43 -8.77 8.10
CA GLU A 49 3.05 -7.56 8.65
C GLU A 49 1.91 -6.60 9.06
N GLU A 50 1.46 -6.73 10.30
CA GLU A 50 0.92 -5.59 11.05
C GLU A 50 2.05 -4.58 11.30
N GLU A 51 2.58 -3.98 10.23
CA GLU A 51 3.45 -2.80 10.32
C GLU A 51 2.55 -1.57 10.41
N SER A 52 2.53 -0.97 11.61
CA SER A 52 2.29 0.45 11.89
C SER A 52 1.72 1.26 10.71
N GLY A 53 0.44 1.58 10.80
CA GLY A 53 -0.34 2.20 9.74
C GLY A 53 0.18 3.55 9.25
N PHE A 54 1.13 3.55 8.31
CA PHE A 54 1.22 4.50 7.20
C PHE A 54 2.24 4.02 6.15
N GLY A 55 2.08 2.81 5.63
CA GLY A 55 2.92 2.32 4.54
C GLY A 55 2.70 3.08 3.22
N TRP A 56 3.59 2.86 2.25
CA TRP A 56 3.47 3.40 0.88
C TRP A 56 2.11 3.10 0.23
N LYS A 57 1.42 2.03 0.66
CA LYS A 57 0.06 1.67 0.26
C LYS A 57 -0.98 2.72 0.68
N ALA A 58 -0.85 3.31 1.86
CA ALA A 58 -1.73 4.39 2.32
C ALA A 58 -1.49 5.65 1.49
N VAL A 59 -0.22 5.96 1.19
CA VAL A 59 0.16 7.09 0.31
C VAL A 59 -0.39 6.91 -1.11
N ALA A 60 -0.23 5.72 -1.69
CA ALA A 60 -0.74 5.39 -3.03
C ALA A 60 -2.27 5.49 -3.07
N THR A 61 -2.96 4.92 -2.07
CA THR A 61 -4.42 4.99 -1.94
C THR A 61 -4.90 6.43 -1.78
N GLY A 62 -4.22 7.22 -0.94
CA GLY A 62 -4.52 8.63 -0.73
C GLY A 62 -4.35 9.46 -2.00
N TYR A 63 -3.30 9.21 -2.79
CA TYR A 63 -3.10 9.90 -4.06
C TYR A 63 -4.19 9.56 -5.09
N VAL A 64 -4.53 8.27 -5.25
CA VAL A 64 -5.57 7.84 -6.21
C VAL A 64 -6.93 8.42 -5.84
N CYS A 65 -7.36 8.24 -4.59
CA CYS A 65 -8.64 8.76 -4.13
C CYS A 65 -8.65 10.30 -4.14
N GLY A 66 -7.58 10.93 -3.65
CA GLY A 66 -7.43 12.39 -3.60
C GLY A 66 -7.44 13.03 -4.98
N ALA A 67 -6.81 12.42 -5.99
CA ALA A 67 -6.82 12.92 -7.36
C ALA A 67 -8.24 12.86 -7.97
N ILE A 68 -8.99 11.77 -7.75
CA ILE A 68 -10.36 11.64 -8.25
C ILE A 68 -11.27 12.69 -7.63
N PHE A 69 -11.26 12.81 -6.29
CA PHE A 69 -12.07 13.82 -5.61
C PHE A 69 -11.62 15.24 -5.93
N GLY A 70 -10.30 15.51 -5.98
CA GLY A 70 -9.74 16.80 -6.33
C GLY A 70 -10.12 17.24 -7.75
N LEU A 71 -10.10 16.32 -8.72
CA LEU A 71 -10.55 16.61 -10.08
C LEU A 71 -12.06 16.82 -10.15
N LEU A 72 -12.87 16.02 -9.46
CA LEU A 72 -14.32 16.20 -9.45
C LEU A 72 -14.74 17.51 -8.78
N PHE A 73 -14.21 17.81 -7.59
CA PHE A 73 -14.50 19.08 -6.90
C PHE A 73 -13.91 20.27 -7.65
N GLY A 74 -12.67 20.18 -8.12
CA GLY A 74 -12.02 21.20 -8.93
C GLY A 74 -12.78 21.46 -10.23
N TYR A 75 -13.23 20.40 -10.92
CA TYR A 75 -14.08 20.48 -12.10
C TYR A 75 -15.41 21.13 -11.73
N ASN A 76 -16.13 20.65 -10.72
CA ASN A 76 -17.42 21.23 -10.35
C ASN A 76 -17.29 22.70 -9.95
N VAL A 77 -16.32 23.09 -9.13
CA VAL A 77 -16.12 24.50 -8.74
C VAL A 77 -15.71 25.36 -9.94
N PHE A 78 -14.75 24.90 -10.75
CA PHE A 78 -14.33 25.59 -11.96
C PHE A 78 -15.47 25.73 -12.96
N PHE A 79 -16.23 24.65 -13.17
CA PHE A 79 -17.39 24.62 -14.04
C PHE A 79 -18.57 25.38 -13.45
N LEU A 80 -18.81 25.46 -12.14
CA LEU A 80 -19.89 26.26 -11.57
C LEU A 80 -19.59 27.76 -11.74
N GLY A 81 -18.34 28.17 -11.51
CA GLY A 81 -17.89 29.55 -11.76
C GLY A 81 -17.82 29.92 -13.24
N LYS A 82 -17.52 28.96 -14.12
CA LYS A 82 -17.41 29.17 -15.58
C LYS A 82 -18.49 28.50 -16.42
N LEU A 83 -19.59 27.97 -15.85
CA LEU A 83 -20.57 27.19 -16.63
C LEU A 83 -21.14 28.04 -17.74
N GLN A 84 -21.40 29.31 -17.41
CA GLN A 84 -21.85 30.30 -18.36
C GLN A 84 -20.80 30.65 -19.42
N TRP A 85 -19.51 30.71 -19.05
CA TRP A 85 -18.43 30.99 -20.01
C TRP A 85 -18.17 29.79 -20.93
N LEU A 86 -18.19 28.58 -20.39
CA LEU A 86 -17.99 27.34 -21.12
C LEU A 86 -19.19 27.01 -22.01
N LEU A 87 -20.43 27.16 -21.55
CA LEU A 87 -21.61 27.01 -22.40
C LEU A 87 -21.58 28.03 -23.55
N ARG A 88 -21.29 29.31 -23.28
CA ARG A 88 -21.12 30.32 -24.34
C ARG A 88 -19.96 29.98 -25.29
N PHE A 89 -18.86 29.44 -24.77
CA PHE A 89 -17.72 29.03 -25.58
C PHE A 89 -18.06 27.81 -26.45
N PHE A 90 -18.74 26.80 -25.90
CA PHE A 90 -19.21 25.62 -26.65
C PHE A 90 -20.22 26.02 -27.70
N GLU A 91 -21.21 26.84 -27.36
CA GLU A 91 -22.17 27.39 -28.32
C GLU A 91 -21.46 28.15 -29.44
N HIS A 92 -20.49 29.01 -29.11
CA HIS A 92 -19.68 29.71 -30.09
C HIS A 92 -18.88 28.76 -30.99
N MET A 93 -18.23 27.75 -30.40
CA MET A 93 -17.45 26.74 -31.13
C MET A 93 -18.32 25.90 -32.05
N PHE A 94 -19.48 25.43 -31.59
CA PHE A 94 -20.45 24.68 -32.39
C PHE A 94 -21.06 25.55 -33.48
N ASN A 95 -21.43 26.80 -33.19
CA ASN A 95 -21.93 27.75 -34.19
C ASN A 95 -20.87 28.06 -35.26
N VAL A 96 -19.61 28.25 -34.89
CA VAL A 96 -18.50 28.42 -35.84
C VAL A 96 -18.30 27.15 -36.67
N ARG A 97 -18.40 25.96 -36.07
CA ARG A 97 -18.23 24.68 -36.78
C ARG A 97 -19.39 24.40 -37.73
N LEU A 98 -20.63 24.67 -37.32
CA LEU A 98 -21.83 24.61 -38.17
C LEU A 98 -21.77 25.62 -39.32
N LYS A 99 -21.37 26.88 -39.06
CA LYS A 99 -21.14 27.89 -40.12
C LYS A 99 -20.05 27.46 -41.10
N ARG A 100 -18.96 26.86 -40.63
CA ARG A 100 -17.91 26.30 -41.50
C ARG A 100 -18.43 25.15 -42.35
N THR A 101 -19.24 24.25 -41.78
CA THR A 101 -19.86 23.16 -42.54
C THR A 101 -20.87 23.67 -43.56
N HIS A 102 -21.74 24.62 -43.20
CA HIS A 102 -22.72 25.21 -44.11
C HIS A 102 -22.06 26.03 -45.24
N LYS A 103 -20.99 26.79 -44.96
CA LYS A 103 -20.20 27.46 -46.01
C LYS A 103 -19.49 26.47 -46.94
N ARG A 104 -18.98 25.35 -46.42
CA ARG A 104 -18.36 24.31 -47.27
C ARG A 104 -19.37 23.59 -48.15
N VAL A 105 -20.61 23.40 -47.68
CA VAL A 105 -21.68 22.77 -48.47
C VAL A 105 -22.31 23.74 -49.47
N GLY A 106 -22.46 25.02 -49.10
CA GLY A 106 -23.03 26.06 -49.97
C GLY A 106 -22.06 26.68 -50.99
N GLY A 107 -20.74 26.52 -50.81
CA GLY A 107 -19.73 26.99 -51.76
C GLY A 107 -19.31 25.96 -52.81
N ASN A 108 -19.84 24.74 -52.73
CA ASN A 108 -19.57 23.62 -53.65
C ASN A 108 -20.75 23.35 -54.62
N ARG A 109 -21.67 24.31 -54.75
CA ARG A 109 -22.83 24.27 -55.65
C ARG A 109 -22.88 25.56 -56.45
#